data_AF-T0Q4Q5-F1
#
_entry.id   AF-T0Q4Q5-F1
#
_cell.length_a   1.000
_cell.length_b   1.000
_cell.length_c   1.000
_cell.angle_alpha   90.00
_cell.angle_beta   90.00
_cell.angle_gamma   90.00
#
_symmetry.space_group_name_H-M   'P 1'
#
loop_
_entity.id
_entity.type
_entity.pdbx_description
1 polymer ?
#
loop_
_entity_poly.entity_id
_entity_poly.type
_entity_poly.pdbx_seq_one_letter_code
_entity_poly.pdbx_strand_id
1 'polypeptide(L)'
;MATTSSTHVPRTLWYAAKTGDLTLLRTLVEVESEHFDAEDAEFKTPFYYGCSCDHPHVLKYLHELYAANGLALSKDQLQWCDVSCLMPDVRAFLQGKTTIDQVIADRDLEVRWAAMSIWDAAAEGHLKKLRELASTDPAIVTSENTSGQSPLQVAVATNQIAAAGYLLPLTKAAMEGDAFDALITRLVAQTSVDMMLQVLAGKATMKDIMMYQRRLAIR
;
A
#
# COMPACT_ATOMS: atom_id res chain seq x y z
N MET A 1 -37.69 28.93 26.14
CA MET A 1 -36.29 28.79 26.56
C MET A 1 -35.80 27.44 26.08
N ALA A 2 -35.14 27.40 24.93
CA ALA A 2 -34.55 26.18 24.39
C ALA A 2 -33.06 26.18 24.75
N THR A 3 -32.65 25.26 25.62
CA THR A 3 -31.26 25.03 25.97
C THR A 3 -30.58 24.30 24.81
N THR A 4 -29.61 24.94 24.18
CA THR A 4 -28.72 24.34 23.20
C THR A 4 -27.93 23.21 23.86
N SER A 5 -28.24 21.98 23.48
CA SER A 5 -27.41 20.80 23.77
C SER A 5 -26.08 20.96 23.06
N SER A 6 -25.05 21.43 23.78
CA SER A 6 -23.68 21.36 23.32
C SER A 6 -23.25 19.90 23.38
N THR A 7 -23.20 19.23 22.23
CA THR A 7 -22.57 17.91 22.09
C THR A 7 -21.07 18.09 22.33
N HIS A 8 -20.64 18.04 23.60
CA HIS A 8 -19.22 18.06 23.93
C HIS A 8 -18.63 16.74 23.45
N VAL A 9 -17.86 16.79 22.36
CA VAL A 9 -17.07 15.63 21.93
C VAL A 9 -16.10 15.30 23.06
N PRO A 10 -16.10 14.08 23.62
CA PRO A 10 -15.19 13.72 24.70
C PRO A 10 -13.74 13.93 24.23
N ARG A 11 -12.90 14.56 25.07
CA ARG A 11 -11.51 14.89 24.73
C ARG A 11 -10.57 14.17 25.69
N THR A 12 -10.61 12.84 25.70
CA THR A 12 -9.80 11.99 26.58
C THR A 12 -8.83 11.13 25.79
N LEU A 13 -7.76 10.60 26.42
CA LEU A 13 -6.80 9.70 25.77
C LEU A 13 -7.48 8.48 25.13
N TRP A 14 -8.43 7.86 25.84
CA TRP A 14 -9.18 6.70 25.33
C TRP A 14 -10.06 7.07 24.15
N TYR A 15 -10.70 8.25 24.17
CA TYR A 15 -11.49 8.71 23.04
C TYR A 15 -10.61 8.97 21.81
N ALA A 16 -9.47 9.64 21.99
CA ALA A 16 -8.51 9.89 20.92
C ALA A 16 -7.99 8.57 20.32
N ALA A 17 -7.60 7.61 21.17
CA ALA A 17 -7.14 6.30 20.72
C ALA A 17 -8.24 5.47 20.05
N LYS A 18 -9.48 5.52 20.55
CA LYS A 18 -10.64 4.82 19.97
C LYS A 18 -11.04 5.36 18.60
N THR A 19 -10.88 6.67 18.38
CA THR A 19 -11.24 7.33 17.12
C THR A 19 -10.09 7.42 16.13
N GLY A 20 -8.87 7.10 16.55
CA GLY A 20 -7.68 7.22 15.72
C GLY A 20 -7.17 8.67 15.61
N ASP A 21 -7.66 9.58 16.45
CA ASP A 21 -7.21 10.98 16.46
C ASP A 21 -5.83 11.11 17.11
N LEU A 22 -4.81 10.78 16.32
CA LEU A 22 -3.41 10.86 16.74
C LEU A 22 -3.00 12.29 17.12
N THR A 23 -3.60 13.30 16.49
CA THR A 23 -3.28 14.71 16.77
C THR A 23 -3.77 15.10 18.16
N LEU A 24 -5.00 14.73 18.49
CA LEU A 24 -5.53 14.91 19.83
C LEU A 24 -4.72 14.12 20.85
N LEU A 25 -4.43 12.83 20.57
CA LEU A 25 -3.68 11.98 21.48
C LEU A 25 -2.30 12.56 21.81
N ARG A 26 -1.56 13.06 20.81
CA ARG A 26 -0.29 13.76 21.01
C ARG A 26 -0.46 15.03 21.83
N THR A 27 -1.50 15.81 21.58
CA THR A 27 -1.76 17.04 22.34
C THR A 27 -1.97 16.73 23.82
N LEU A 28 -2.79 15.72 24.14
CA LEU A 28 -3.07 15.33 25.51
C LEU A 28 -1.81 14.85 26.25
N VAL A 29 -0.98 14.03 25.59
CA VAL A 29 0.25 13.49 26.20
C VAL A 29 1.37 14.53 26.29
N GLU A 30 1.65 15.26 25.21
CA GLU A 30 2.85 16.09 25.08
C GLU A 30 2.66 17.52 25.60
N VAL A 31 1.43 18.07 25.48
CA VAL A 31 1.13 19.45 25.88
C VAL A 31 0.40 19.46 27.21
N GLU A 32 -0.62 18.62 27.36
CA GLU A 32 -1.46 18.57 28.56
C GLU A 32 -0.86 17.64 29.65
N SER A 33 0.24 16.94 29.33
CA SER A 33 0.98 16.05 30.23
C SER A 33 0.14 14.93 30.84
N GLU A 34 -0.88 14.44 30.11
CA GLU A 34 -1.64 13.27 30.52
C GLU A 34 -0.79 11.99 30.41
N HIS A 35 -1.00 11.05 31.33
CA HIS A 35 -0.27 9.78 31.34
C HIS A 35 -0.78 8.87 30.22
N PHE A 36 0.06 8.59 29.22
CA PHE A 36 -0.33 7.83 28.03
C PHE A 36 -0.78 6.38 28.31
N ASP A 37 -0.45 5.84 29.48
CA ASP A 37 -0.82 4.51 29.97
C ASP A 37 -1.96 4.52 30.99
N ALA A 38 -2.63 5.67 31.19
CA ALA A 38 -3.74 5.80 32.13
C ALA A 38 -4.89 4.82 31.81
N GLU A 39 -5.41 4.18 32.84
CA GLU A 39 -6.54 3.26 32.74
C GLU A 39 -7.88 3.99 32.90
N ASP A 40 -8.87 3.64 32.09
CA ASP A 40 -10.24 4.12 32.25
C ASP A 40 -10.98 3.37 33.38
N ALA A 41 -12.29 3.64 33.52
CA ALA A 41 -13.15 2.99 34.50
C ALA A 41 -13.29 1.47 34.30
N GLU A 42 -12.98 0.98 33.10
CA GLU A 42 -12.98 -0.43 32.71
C GLU A 42 -11.57 -1.05 32.72
N PHE A 43 -10.60 -0.34 33.33
CA PHE A 43 -9.20 -0.72 33.43
C PHE A 43 -8.51 -0.86 32.06
N LYS A 44 -8.95 -0.11 31.03
CA LYS A 44 -8.34 -0.15 29.69
C LYS A 44 -7.42 1.04 29.48
N THR A 45 -6.26 0.78 28.90
CA THR A 45 -5.34 1.84 28.47
C THR A 45 -5.71 2.34 27.08
N PRO A 46 -5.21 3.51 26.64
CA PRO A 46 -5.35 3.96 25.25
C PRO A 46 -4.84 2.92 24.24
N PHE A 47 -3.83 2.13 24.62
CA PHE A 47 -3.28 1.06 23.77
C PHE A 47 -4.35 0.02 23.41
N TYR A 48 -5.20 -0.38 24.36
CA TYR A 48 -6.31 -1.30 24.13
C TYR A 48 -7.27 -0.80 23.04
N TYR A 49 -7.59 0.50 23.05
CA TYR A 49 -8.46 1.09 22.05
C TYR A 49 -7.79 1.19 20.67
N GLY A 50 -6.49 1.48 20.63
CA GLY A 50 -5.73 1.38 19.38
C GLY A 50 -5.79 -0.01 18.75
N CYS A 51 -5.76 -1.07 19.57
CA CYS A 51 -5.84 -2.46 19.09
C CYS A 51 -7.25 -2.87 18.65
N SER A 52 -8.26 -2.56 19.47
CA SER A 52 -9.64 -2.99 19.24
C SER A 52 -10.36 -2.18 18.16
N CYS A 53 -9.93 -0.94 17.92
CA CYS A 53 -10.50 -0.05 16.90
C CYS A 53 -9.61 0.10 15.65
N ASP A 54 -8.54 -0.71 15.54
CA ASP A 54 -7.68 -0.79 14.36
C ASP A 54 -6.99 0.53 13.96
N HIS A 55 -6.30 1.16 14.92
CA HIS A 55 -5.58 2.41 14.69
C HIS A 55 -4.06 2.21 14.76
N PRO A 56 -3.41 1.67 13.71
CA PRO A 56 -1.99 1.32 13.76
C PRO A 56 -1.06 2.50 13.98
N HIS A 57 -1.43 3.71 13.53
CA HIS A 57 -0.67 4.94 13.77
C HIS A 57 -0.72 5.38 15.24
N VAL A 58 -1.87 5.21 15.89
CA VAL A 58 -2.00 5.40 17.35
C VAL A 58 -1.16 4.36 18.09
N LEU A 59 -1.22 3.09 17.65
CA LEU A 59 -0.43 2.02 18.26
C LEU A 59 1.06 2.25 18.14
N LYS A 60 1.53 2.74 16.98
CA LYS A 60 2.93 3.11 16.79
C LYS A 60 3.35 4.16 17.81
N TYR A 61 2.60 5.25 17.91
CA TYR A 61 2.90 6.33 18.84
C TYR A 61 2.93 5.85 20.30
N LEU A 62 1.91 5.10 20.73
CA LEU A 62 1.87 4.57 22.10
C LEU A 62 3.00 3.56 22.33
N HIS A 63 3.30 2.68 21.36
CA HIS A 63 4.40 1.72 21.46
C HIS A 63 5.77 2.40 21.63
N GLU A 64 6.01 3.48 20.88
CA GLU A 64 7.21 4.31 21.03
C GLU A 64 7.27 4.96 22.41
N LEU A 65 6.15 5.43 22.97
CA LEU A 65 6.10 5.98 24.33
C LEU A 65 6.40 4.91 25.39
N TYR A 66 5.83 3.70 25.28
CA TYR A 66 6.17 2.60 26.17
C TYR A 66 7.68 2.29 26.13
N ALA A 67 8.25 2.17 24.93
CA ALA A 67 9.67 1.91 24.75
C ALA A 67 10.56 3.03 25.32
N ALA A 68 10.24 4.29 25.03
CA ALA A 68 10.99 5.46 25.48
C ALA A 68 10.99 5.63 27.01
N ASN A 69 9.92 5.19 27.68
CA ASN A 69 9.79 5.24 29.15
C ASN A 69 10.25 3.95 29.84
N GLY A 70 10.77 2.96 29.09
CA GLY A 70 11.16 1.65 29.64
C GLY A 70 9.99 0.88 30.24
N LEU A 71 8.77 1.15 29.79
CA LEU A 71 7.54 0.51 30.23
C LEU A 71 7.15 -0.63 29.27
N ALA A 72 6.37 -1.58 29.78
CA ALA A 72 5.74 -2.62 28.98
C ALA A 72 4.28 -2.78 29.41
N LEU A 73 3.42 -3.18 28.48
CA LEU A 73 2.05 -3.55 28.80
C LEU A 73 2.06 -4.77 29.74
N SER A 74 1.16 -4.75 30.73
CA SER A 74 0.96 -5.92 31.58
C SER A 74 0.46 -7.11 30.76
N LYS A 75 0.66 -8.32 31.29
CA LYS A 75 0.19 -9.55 30.63
C LYS A 75 -1.32 -9.54 30.38
N ASP A 76 -2.08 -8.99 31.33
CA ASP A 76 -3.55 -8.91 31.22
C ASP A 76 -3.98 -7.88 30.17
N GLN A 77 -3.31 -6.72 30.11
CA GLN A 77 -3.54 -5.72 29.05
C GLN A 77 -3.23 -6.29 27.66
N LEU A 78 -2.10 -6.98 27.50
CA LEU A 78 -1.73 -7.64 26.25
C LEU A 78 -2.76 -8.70 25.84
N GLN A 79 -3.22 -9.51 26.79
CA GLN A 79 -4.24 -10.53 26.53
C GLN A 79 -5.57 -9.90 26.09
N TRP A 80 -5.99 -8.80 26.73
CA TRP A 80 -7.19 -8.07 26.30
C TRP A 80 -7.03 -7.47 24.91
N CYS A 81 -5.86 -6.92 24.58
CA CYS A 81 -5.56 -6.43 23.23
C CYS A 81 -5.64 -7.57 22.20
N ASP A 82 -5.01 -8.72 22.46
CA ASP A 82 -4.98 -9.86 21.52
C ASP A 82 -6.40 -10.41 21.24
N VAL A 83 -7.21 -10.59 22.29
CA VAL A 83 -8.58 -11.14 22.16
C VAL A 83 -9.54 -10.15 21.50
N SER A 84 -9.37 -8.84 21.72
CA SER A 84 -10.26 -7.81 21.16
C SER A 84 -9.83 -7.31 19.77
N CYS A 85 -8.58 -7.53 19.36
CA CYS A 85 -8.08 -7.10 18.07
C CYS A 85 -8.69 -7.94 16.95
N LEU A 86 -9.48 -7.32 16.06
CA LEU A 86 -10.13 -8.00 14.94
C LEU A 86 -9.20 -8.19 13.73
N MET A 87 -8.18 -7.35 13.61
CA MET A 87 -7.32 -7.31 12.43
C MET A 87 -6.11 -8.24 12.56
N PRO A 88 -5.93 -9.23 11.65
CA PRO A 88 -4.89 -10.23 11.78
C PRO A 88 -3.45 -9.69 11.80
N ASP A 89 -3.19 -8.59 11.09
CA ASP A 89 -1.89 -7.94 11.00
C ASP A 89 -1.52 -7.19 12.29
N VAL A 90 -2.45 -6.41 12.85
CA VAL A 90 -2.29 -5.79 14.17
C VAL A 90 -2.17 -6.86 15.26
N ARG A 91 -2.95 -7.95 15.18
CA ARG A 91 -2.79 -9.09 16.09
C ARG A 91 -1.41 -9.74 15.96
N ALA A 92 -0.88 -9.88 14.75
CA ALA A 92 0.47 -10.39 14.53
C ALA A 92 1.53 -9.48 15.18
N PHE A 93 1.33 -8.16 15.16
CA PHE A 93 2.18 -7.21 15.90
C PHE A 93 2.11 -7.45 17.41
N LEU A 94 0.91 -7.60 17.99
CA LEU A 94 0.74 -7.90 19.42
C LEU A 94 1.41 -9.21 19.85
N GLN A 95 1.46 -10.19 18.95
CA GLN A 95 2.09 -11.48 19.16
C GLN A 95 3.60 -11.48 18.88
N GLY A 96 4.19 -10.32 18.55
CA GLY A 96 5.61 -10.18 18.23
C GLY A 96 6.05 -10.86 16.93
N LYS A 97 5.10 -11.18 16.03
CA LYS A 97 5.36 -11.82 14.74
C LYS A 97 5.73 -10.81 13.64
N THR A 98 5.40 -9.54 13.85
CA THR A 98 5.75 -8.41 12.97
C THR A 98 5.92 -7.14 13.81
N THR A 99 6.37 -6.06 13.21
CA THR A 99 6.45 -4.74 13.84
C THR A 99 5.25 -3.87 13.43
N ILE A 100 4.91 -2.87 14.25
CA ILE A 100 3.83 -1.93 13.89
C ILE A 100 4.19 -1.09 12.66
N ASP A 101 5.47 -0.80 12.44
CA ASP A 101 5.96 -0.13 11.23
C ASP A 101 5.70 -0.97 9.97
N GLN A 102 5.92 -2.29 10.04
CA GLN A 102 5.65 -3.17 8.92
C GLN A 102 4.15 -3.24 8.63
N VAL A 103 3.29 -3.29 9.65
CA VAL A 103 1.83 -3.25 9.48
C VAL A 103 1.40 -1.98 8.75
N ILE A 104 1.91 -0.81 9.17
CA ILE A 104 1.60 0.47 8.51
C ILE A 104 2.11 0.46 7.06
N ALA A 105 3.37 0.07 6.84
CA ALA A 105 3.98 0.06 5.52
C ALA A 105 3.24 -0.85 4.54
N ASP A 106 2.82 -2.04 4.98
CA ASP A 106 2.06 -2.99 4.16
C ASP A 106 0.68 -2.42 3.79
N ARG A 107 -0.02 -1.79 4.74
CA ARG A 107 -1.32 -1.15 4.48
C ARG A 107 -1.20 0.06 3.54
N ASP A 108 -0.21 0.91 3.74
CA ASP A 108 0.04 2.06 2.86
C ASP A 108 0.36 1.59 1.44
N LEU A 109 1.11 0.50 1.32
CA LEU A 109 1.41 -0.14 0.04
C LEU A 109 0.14 -0.68 -0.63
N GLU A 110 -0.76 -1.34 0.12
CA GLU A 110 -2.05 -1.80 -0.39
C GLU A 110 -2.93 -0.65 -0.87
N VAL A 111 -3.04 0.44 -0.11
CA VAL A 111 -3.79 1.64 -0.51
C VAL A 111 -3.21 2.24 -1.80
N ARG A 112 -1.88 2.36 -1.88
CA ARG A 112 -1.19 2.83 -3.08
C ARG A 112 -1.48 1.94 -4.29
N TRP A 113 -1.42 0.62 -4.11
CA TRP A 113 -1.72 -0.36 -5.16
C TRP A 113 -3.19 -0.33 -5.60
N ALA A 114 -4.11 -0.10 -4.67
CA ALA A 114 -5.53 0.02 -4.99
C ALA A 114 -5.81 1.24 -5.90
N ALA A 115 -5.15 2.37 -5.61
CA ALA A 115 -5.27 3.62 -6.37
C ALA A 115 -4.42 3.67 -7.66
N MET A 116 -3.59 2.66 -7.90
CA MET A 116 -2.65 2.61 -9.01
C MET A 116 -3.36 2.58 -10.37
N SER A 117 -2.99 3.50 -11.27
CA SER A 117 -3.47 3.50 -12.65
C SER A 117 -2.81 2.39 -13.47
N ILE A 118 -3.31 2.13 -14.69
CA ILE A 118 -2.66 1.16 -15.58
C ILE A 118 -1.25 1.61 -15.98
N TRP A 119 -1.01 2.93 -16.10
CA TRP A 119 0.30 3.48 -16.44
C TRP A 119 1.29 3.36 -15.29
N ASP A 120 0.85 3.60 -14.05
CA ASP A 120 1.69 3.40 -12.86
C ASP A 120 2.04 1.92 -12.71
N ALA A 121 1.06 1.02 -12.89
CA ALA A 121 1.29 -0.42 -12.87
C ALA A 121 2.25 -0.86 -13.98
N ALA A 122 2.19 -0.23 -15.16
CA ALA A 122 3.14 -0.46 -16.25
C ALA A 122 4.55 0.07 -15.91
N ALA A 123 4.63 1.27 -15.31
CA ALA A 123 5.88 1.91 -14.91
C ALA A 123 6.64 1.13 -13.83
N GLU A 124 5.90 0.52 -12.91
CA GLU A 124 6.42 -0.27 -11.78
C GLU A 124 6.53 -1.78 -12.08
N GLY A 125 6.04 -2.23 -13.24
CA GLY A 125 6.05 -3.66 -13.58
C GLY A 125 5.06 -4.50 -12.78
N HIS A 126 4.02 -3.89 -12.21
CA HIS A 126 3.06 -4.53 -11.31
C HIS A 126 2.03 -5.39 -12.06
N LEU A 127 2.45 -6.59 -12.48
CA LEU A 127 1.68 -7.50 -13.33
C LEU A 127 0.29 -7.86 -12.80
N LYS A 128 0.12 -8.02 -11.49
CA LYS A 128 -1.18 -8.39 -10.91
C LYS A 128 -2.23 -7.30 -11.17
N LYS A 129 -1.84 -6.04 -10.96
CA LYS A 129 -2.70 -4.87 -11.19
C LYS A 129 -2.94 -4.65 -12.68
N LEU A 130 -1.92 -4.83 -13.53
CA LEU A 130 -2.10 -4.81 -14.98
C LEU A 130 -3.16 -5.83 -15.44
N ARG A 131 -3.09 -7.05 -14.90
CA ARG A 131 -4.08 -8.11 -15.19
C ARG A 131 -5.48 -7.75 -14.72
N GLU A 132 -5.60 -7.25 -13.50
CA GLU A 132 -6.87 -6.81 -12.93
C GLU A 132 -7.50 -5.72 -13.82
N LEU A 133 -6.79 -4.61 -14.04
CA LEU A 133 -7.28 -3.46 -14.80
C LEU A 133 -7.64 -3.83 -16.25
N ALA A 134 -6.78 -4.58 -16.95
CA ALA A 134 -7.05 -5.00 -18.32
C ALA A 134 -8.18 -6.04 -18.44
N SER A 135 -8.46 -6.80 -17.37
CA SER A 135 -9.60 -7.72 -17.35
C SER A 135 -10.92 -6.98 -17.08
N THR A 136 -10.89 -5.92 -16.28
CA THR A 136 -12.04 -5.07 -15.99
C THR A 136 -12.40 -4.18 -17.19
N ASP A 137 -11.40 -3.59 -17.85
CA ASP A 137 -11.58 -2.78 -19.05
C ASP A 137 -10.47 -3.10 -20.06
N PRO A 138 -10.72 -3.97 -21.05
CA PRO A 138 -9.73 -4.30 -22.07
C PRO A 138 -9.29 -3.10 -22.93
N ALA A 139 -10.11 -2.05 -23.08
CA ALA A 139 -9.77 -0.88 -23.90
C ALA A 139 -8.71 0.02 -23.23
N ILE A 140 -8.53 -0.11 -21.91
CA ILE A 140 -7.58 0.72 -21.16
C ILE A 140 -6.11 0.47 -21.56
N VAL A 141 -5.81 -0.66 -22.23
CA VAL A 141 -4.45 -1.02 -22.67
C VAL A 141 -3.91 -0.16 -23.82
N THR A 142 -4.77 0.57 -24.52
CA THR A 142 -4.39 1.55 -25.57
C THR A 142 -4.64 2.99 -25.16
N SER A 143 -5.20 3.22 -23.96
CA SER A 143 -5.49 4.57 -23.46
C SER A 143 -4.20 5.35 -23.17
N GLU A 144 -4.22 6.65 -23.40
CA GLU A 144 -3.05 7.50 -23.20
C GLU A 144 -3.14 8.27 -21.88
N ASN A 145 -2.01 8.39 -21.18
CA ASN A 145 -1.89 9.28 -20.02
C ASN A 145 -1.79 10.76 -20.45
N THR A 146 -1.59 11.66 -19.49
CA THR A 146 -1.42 13.11 -19.73
C THR A 146 -0.23 13.46 -20.63
N SER A 147 0.74 12.55 -20.80
CA SER A 147 1.90 12.70 -21.68
C SER A 147 1.69 12.05 -23.06
N GLY A 148 0.49 11.56 -23.38
CA GLY A 148 0.22 10.89 -24.66
C GLY A 148 0.85 9.50 -24.76
N GLN A 149 1.09 8.82 -23.63
CA GLN A 149 1.71 7.49 -23.62
C GLN A 149 0.71 6.41 -23.22
N SER A 150 0.65 5.34 -24.01
CA SER A 150 -0.03 4.10 -23.65
C SER A 150 0.73 3.33 -22.56
N PRO A 151 0.08 2.39 -21.84
CA PRO A 151 0.74 1.54 -20.85
C PRO A 151 1.97 0.79 -21.40
N LEU A 152 1.90 0.29 -22.64
CA LEU A 152 3.03 -0.38 -23.27
C LEU A 152 4.23 0.57 -23.46
N GLN A 153 3.97 1.81 -23.89
CA GLN A 153 5.03 2.82 -24.02
C GLN A 153 5.69 3.13 -22.67
N VAL A 154 4.89 3.26 -21.61
CA VAL A 154 5.40 3.49 -20.26
C VAL A 154 6.26 2.32 -19.80
N ALA A 155 5.79 1.07 -19.94
CA ALA A 155 6.55 -0.12 -19.56
C ALA A 155 7.89 -0.24 -20.30
N VAL A 156 7.94 0.13 -21.59
CA VAL A 156 9.20 0.13 -22.36
C VAL A 156 10.13 1.24 -21.86
N ALA A 157 9.61 2.45 -21.67
CA ALA A 157 10.39 3.60 -21.21
C ALA A 157 11.01 3.39 -19.82
N THR A 158 10.31 2.68 -18.93
CA THR A 158 10.79 2.34 -17.58
C THR A 158 11.50 0.99 -17.52
N ASN A 159 11.73 0.34 -18.66
CA ASN A 159 12.39 -0.96 -18.81
C ASN A 159 11.72 -2.09 -17.99
N GLN A 160 10.40 -2.07 -17.86
CA GLN A 160 9.61 -3.11 -17.23
C GLN A 160 9.28 -4.23 -18.22
N ILE A 161 10.29 -5.08 -18.49
CA ILE A 161 10.25 -6.13 -19.53
C ILE A 161 9.04 -7.07 -19.39
N ALA A 162 8.71 -7.49 -18.17
CA ALA A 162 7.57 -8.38 -17.94
C ALA A 162 6.22 -7.69 -18.19
N ALA A 163 6.08 -6.43 -17.79
CA ALA A 163 4.89 -5.64 -18.09
C ALA A 163 4.74 -5.42 -19.59
N ALA A 164 5.82 -5.06 -20.28
CA ALA A 164 5.83 -4.92 -21.74
C ALA A 164 5.43 -6.23 -22.43
N GLY A 165 5.97 -7.37 -21.99
CA GLY A 165 5.61 -8.69 -22.55
C GLY A 165 4.16 -9.10 -22.27
N TYR A 166 3.58 -8.64 -21.16
CA TYR A 166 2.16 -8.85 -20.87
C TYR A 166 1.25 -7.95 -21.72
N LEU A 167 1.61 -6.67 -21.86
CA LEU A 167 0.82 -5.66 -22.55
C LEU A 167 0.87 -5.81 -24.08
N LEU A 168 2.01 -6.18 -24.64
CA LEU A 168 2.24 -6.28 -26.08
C LEU A 168 1.14 -7.07 -26.84
N PRO A 169 0.79 -8.31 -26.47
CA PRO A 169 -0.27 -9.05 -27.16
C PRO A 169 -1.66 -8.41 -27.00
N LEU A 170 -1.93 -7.74 -25.87
CA LEU A 170 -3.20 -7.05 -25.65
C LEU A 170 -3.30 -5.79 -26.51
N THR A 171 -2.24 -4.99 -26.54
CA THR A 171 -2.13 -3.81 -27.41
C THR A 171 -2.25 -4.20 -28.87
N LYS A 172 -1.61 -5.29 -29.31
CA LYS A 172 -1.74 -5.80 -30.68
C LYS A 172 -3.17 -6.18 -31.03
N ALA A 173 -3.90 -6.79 -30.10
CA ALA A 173 -5.29 -7.19 -30.32
C ALA A 173 -6.26 -5.99 -30.34
N ALA A 174 -5.90 -4.88 -29.71
CA ALA A 174 -6.73 -3.69 -29.55
C ALA A 174 -6.43 -2.57 -30.57
N MET A 175 -5.41 -2.72 -31.42
CA MET A 175 -4.99 -1.72 -32.39
C MET A 175 -5.08 -2.26 -33.82
N GLU A 176 -5.29 -1.35 -34.77
CA GLU A 176 -5.12 -1.64 -36.20
C GLU A 176 -3.64 -1.94 -36.53
N GLY A 177 -3.41 -2.80 -37.53
CA GLY A 177 -2.08 -3.32 -37.88
C GLY A 177 -1.04 -2.23 -38.15
N ASP A 178 -1.34 -1.27 -39.03
CA ASP A 178 -0.40 -0.20 -39.39
C ASP A 178 -0.05 0.70 -38.20
N ALA A 179 -1.04 0.99 -37.34
CA ALA A 179 -0.84 1.80 -36.14
C ALA A 179 0.02 1.06 -35.11
N PHE A 180 -0.19 -0.25 -34.97
CA PHE A 180 0.63 -1.10 -34.12
C PHE A 180 2.08 -1.17 -34.63
N ASP A 181 2.30 -1.39 -35.93
CA ASP A 181 3.64 -1.47 -36.51
C ASP A 181 4.41 -0.16 -36.36
N ALA A 182 3.74 0.99 -36.55
CA ALA A 182 4.32 2.31 -36.30
C ALA A 182 4.69 2.52 -34.82
N LEU A 183 3.85 2.02 -33.89
CA LEU A 183 4.15 2.04 -32.46
C LEU A 183 5.40 1.20 -32.14
N ILE A 184 5.46 -0.05 -32.62
CA ILE A 184 6.60 -0.94 -32.38
C ILE A 184 7.90 -0.35 -32.92
N THR A 185 7.88 0.25 -34.12
CA THR A 185 9.05 0.91 -34.72
C THR A 185 9.60 2.00 -33.81
N ARG A 186 8.70 2.79 -33.21
CA ARG A 186 9.08 3.86 -32.27
C ARG A 186 9.64 3.30 -30.96
N LEU A 187 9.03 2.25 -30.41
CA LEU A 187 9.46 1.62 -29.16
C LEU A 187 10.84 0.95 -29.28
N VAL A 188 11.10 0.27 -30.40
CA VAL A 188 12.41 -0.34 -30.69
C VAL A 188 13.51 0.74 -30.74
N ALA A 189 13.21 1.92 -31.27
CA ALA A 189 14.17 3.03 -31.29
C ALA A 189 14.45 3.65 -29.91
N GLN A 190 13.60 3.40 -28.90
CA GLN A 190 13.72 3.97 -27.55
C GLN A 190 14.49 3.07 -26.56
N THR A 191 14.81 1.83 -26.94
CA THR A 191 15.45 0.87 -26.05
C THR A 191 16.63 0.18 -26.72
N SER A 192 17.68 -0.07 -25.95
CA SER A 192 18.83 -0.88 -26.35
C SER A 192 18.92 -2.20 -25.58
N VAL A 193 17.95 -2.47 -24.70
CA VAL A 193 17.94 -3.66 -23.85
C VAL A 193 17.55 -4.87 -24.70
N ASP A 194 18.49 -5.79 -24.92
CA ASP A 194 18.30 -6.96 -25.79
C ASP A 194 17.02 -7.73 -25.47
N MET A 195 16.77 -8.05 -24.20
CA MET A 195 15.55 -8.76 -23.82
C MET A 195 14.27 -7.96 -24.14
N MET A 196 14.27 -6.63 -23.97
CA MET A 196 13.13 -5.80 -24.36
C MET A 196 12.93 -5.80 -25.88
N LEU A 197 14.01 -5.77 -26.66
CA LEU A 197 13.94 -5.89 -28.12
C LEU A 197 13.39 -7.25 -28.54
N GLN A 198 13.77 -8.35 -27.87
CA GLN A 198 13.19 -9.67 -28.12
C GLN A 198 11.69 -9.72 -27.77
N VAL A 199 11.28 -9.03 -26.71
CA VAL A 199 9.85 -8.87 -26.35
C VAL A 199 9.11 -8.13 -27.47
N LEU A 200 9.56 -6.94 -27.86
CA LEU A 200 8.91 -6.12 -28.90
C LEU A 200 8.87 -6.83 -30.26
N ALA A 201 9.86 -7.67 -30.57
CA ALA A 201 9.88 -8.51 -31.76
C ALA A 201 8.92 -9.73 -31.68
N GLY A 202 8.25 -9.94 -30.55
CA GLY A 202 7.38 -11.10 -30.31
C GLY A 202 8.15 -12.43 -30.21
N LYS A 203 9.47 -12.38 -29.96
CA LYS A 203 10.35 -13.55 -29.92
C LYS A 203 10.58 -14.10 -28.51
N ALA A 204 10.35 -13.30 -27.48
CA ALA A 204 10.49 -13.72 -26.09
C ALA A 204 9.15 -14.20 -25.52
N THR A 205 9.12 -15.40 -24.95
CA THR A 205 7.96 -15.88 -24.18
C THR A 205 8.01 -15.34 -22.76
N MET A 206 6.86 -15.36 -22.06
CA MET A 206 6.83 -14.95 -20.65
C MET A 206 7.77 -15.79 -19.78
N LYS A 207 7.98 -17.06 -20.12
CA LYS A 207 8.96 -17.93 -19.44
C LYS A 207 10.38 -17.41 -19.61
N ASP A 208 10.76 -17.00 -20.82
CA ASP A 208 12.10 -16.48 -21.12
C ASP A 208 12.34 -15.17 -20.35
N ILE A 209 11.34 -14.29 -20.32
CA ILE A 209 11.37 -13.02 -19.60
C ILE A 209 11.58 -13.26 -18.08
N MET A 210 10.78 -14.15 -17.48
CA MET A 210 10.90 -14.47 -16.05
C MET A 210 12.27 -15.09 -15.72
N MET A 211 12.78 -15.98 -16.58
CA MET A 211 14.12 -16.56 -16.43
C MET A 211 15.23 -15.52 -16.57
N TYR A 212 15.06 -14.52 -17.43
CA TYR A 212 15.99 -13.41 -17.58
C TYR A 212 16.02 -12.54 -16.31
N GLN A 213 14.87 -12.13 -15.81
CA GLN A 213 14.78 -11.30 -14.60
C GLN A 213 15.36 -12.01 -13.37
N ARG A 214 15.10 -13.32 -13.21
CA ARG A 214 15.69 -14.12 -12.13
C ARG A 214 17.22 -14.14 -12.18
N ARG A 215 17.82 -14.17 -13.38
CA ARG A 215 19.28 -14.14 -13.56
C ARG A 215 19.89 -12.80 -13.18
N LEU A 216 19.16 -11.69 -13.39
CA LEU A 216 19.62 -10.36 -12.98
C LEU A 216 19.57 -10.19 -11.46
N ALA A 217 18.54 -10.71 -10.79
CA ALA A 217 18.37 -10.58 -9.34
C ALA A 217 19.42 -11.32 -8.49
N ILE A 218 20.23 -12.21 -9.09
CA ILE A 218 21.27 -13.00 -8.41
C ILE A 218 22.67 -12.37 -8.60
N ARG A 219 22.79 -11.33 -9.43
CA ARG A 219 24.05 -10.60 -9.64
C ARG A 219 24.14 -9.40 -8.70
#